data_AF-A0A1G9PIZ3-F1
#
_entry.id   AF-A0A1G9PIZ3-F1
#
_cell.length_a   1.000
_cell.length_b   1.000
_cell.length_c   1.000
_cell.angle_alpha   90.00
_cell.angle_beta   90.00
_cell.angle_gamma   90.00
#
_symmetry.space_group_name_H-M   'P 1'
#
loop_
_entity.id
_entity.type
_entity.pdbx_description
1 polymer ?
#
loop_
_entity_poly.entity_id
_entity_poly.type
_entity_poly.pdbx_seq_one_letter_code
_entity_poly.pdbx_strand_id
1 'polypeptide(L)'
;MAHVNAAPADTNTSVYRCGSCRDHYESEDAGPGLCPLCNPAEQARDHMLRLLIAEQNDAFRQVLGFAALWRGQHLKGRTVATPGFRAIPERTQAALMNAVINYTDWTEDNDPYEDHSFGRVEAHGVAIFWKIDLYDT
;
A
#
# COMPACT_ATOMS: atom_id res chain seq x y z
N MET A 1 -31.43 -23.39 8.93
CA MET A 1 -31.09 -22.94 10.30
C MET A 1 -30.19 -24.01 10.87
N ALA A 2 -28.94 -23.81 11.29
CA ALA A 2 -28.20 -22.59 11.54
C ALA A 2 -26.71 -22.99 11.67
N HIS A 3 -25.85 -22.14 11.10
CA HIS A 3 -24.49 -21.81 11.52
C HIS A 3 -23.44 -22.94 11.61
N VAL A 4 -22.62 -23.00 10.55
CA VAL A 4 -21.20 -23.33 10.62
C VAL A 4 -20.55 -22.29 11.54
N ASN A 5 -20.03 -22.72 12.70
CA ASN A 5 -19.16 -21.87 13.50
C ASN A 5 -17.74 -21.99 12.93
N ALA A 6 -17.29 -20.91 12.29
CA ALA A 6 -15.90 -20.71 11.92
C ALA A 6 -15.04 -20.67 13.20
N ALA A 7 -13.85 -21.25 13.11
CA ALA A 7 -12.84 -21.20 14.15
C ALA A 7 -12.43 -19.74 14.48
N PRO A 8 -12.05 -19.42 15.72
CA PRO A 8 -11.45 -18.14 16.02
C PRO A 8 -10.12 -18.02 15.27
N ALA A 9 -9.87 -16.84 14.69
CA ALA A 9 -8.60 -16.50 14.08
C ALA A 9 -7.50 -16.52 15.15
N ASP A 10 -6.52 -17.41 14.99
CA ASP A 10 -5.26 -17.36 15.74
C ASP A 10 -4.48 -16.13 15.25
N THR A 11 -4.70 -14.97 15.88
CA THR A 11 -3.79 -13.83 15.76
C THR A 11 -2.50 -14.21 16.46
N ASN A 12 -1.47 -14.55 15.69
CA ASN A 12 -0.15 -14.94 16.19
C ASN A 12 0.63 -13.70 16.69
N THR A 13 0.03 -12.94 17.60
CA THR A 13 0.62 -11.76 18.21
C THR A 13 1.73 -12.23 19.15
N SER A 14 2.98 -11.93 18.80
CA SER A 14 4.13 -12.31 19.61
C SER A 14 4.42 -11.23 20.66
N VAL A 15 4.60 -11.65 21.92
CA VAL A 15 5.01 -10.76 23.01
C VAL A 15 6.53 -10.72 23.07
N TYR A 16 7.10 -9.53 22.91
CA TYR A 16 8.54 -9.28 22.98
C TYR A 16 8.88 -8.52 24.25
N ARG A 17 10.09 -8.73 24.78
CA ARG A 17 10.65 -7.93 25.87
C ARG A 17 11.80 -7.09 25.36
N CYS A 18 11.73 -5.77 25.56
CA CYS A 18 12.79 -4.89 25.10
C CYS A 18 14.09 -5.08 25.90
N GLY A 19 15.24 -5.15 25.23
CA GLY A 19 16.56 -5.15 25.89
C GLY A 19 16.95 -3.82 26.55
N SER A 20 16.34 -2.70 26.16
CA SER A 20 16.64 -1.35 26.65
C SER A 20 15.76 -0.95 27.86
N CYS A 21 14.45 -0.73 27.67
CA CYS A 21 13.57 -0.31 28.77
C CYS A 21 13.04 -1.48 29.63
N ARG A 22 13.20 -2.73 29.17
CA ARG A 22 12.69 -3.96 29.79
C ARG A 22 11.17 -4.13 29.81
N ASP A 23 10.41 -3.21 29.22
CA ASP A 23 8.97 -3.37 29.04
C ASP A 23 8.66 -4.48 28.02
N HIS A 24 7.45 -5.00 28.16
CA HIS A 24 6.88 -5.95 27.23
C HIS A 24 6.03 -5.19 26.21
N TYR A 25 6.10 -5.61 24.96
CA TYR A 25 5.26 -5.06 23.90
C TYR A 25 4.77 -6.18 22.99
N GLU A 26 3.58 -5.98 22.44
CA GLU A 26 2.96 -6.87 21.47
C GLU A 26 3.21 -6.33 20.07
N SER A 27 3.44 -7.22 19.13
CA SER A 27 3.61 -6.85 17.73
C SER A 27 3.26 -8.03 16.82
N GLU A 28 2.54 -7.72 15.75
CA GLU A 28 2.16 -8.66 14.70
C GLU A 28 3.18 -8.67 13.55
N ASP A 29 3.75 -7.50 13.23
CA ASP A 29 4.65 -7.30 12.08
C ASP A 29 6.11 -7.05 12.48
N ALA A 30 6.33 -6.33 13.57
CA ALA A 30 7.65 -5.94 14.04
C ALA A 30 8.27 -7.03 14.94
N GLY A 31 9.42 -7.57 14.54
CA GLY A 31 10.17 -8.58 15.29
C GLY A 31 10.82 -8.07 16.60
N PRO A 32 11.58 -8.92 17.30
CA PRO A 32 12.27 -8.54 18.54
C PRO A 32 13.32 -7.45 18.25
N GLY A 33 13.13 -6.24 18.80
CA GLY A 33 14.05 -5.11 18.63
C GLY A 33 13.38 -3.74 18.45
N LEU A 34 12.11 -3.71 18.05
CA LEU A 34 11.37 -2.49 17.73
C LEU A 34 10.46 -2.03 18.89
N CYS A 35 11.03 -1.91 20.09
CA CYS A 35 10.29 -1.44 21.25
C CYS A 35 9.70 -0.03 20.99
N PRO A 36 8.37 0.13 21.08
CA PRO A 36 7.70 1.40 20.72
C PRO A 36 8.04 2.54 21.67
N LEU A 37 8.33 2.23 22.92
CA LEU A 37 8.71 3.22 23.93
C LEU A 37 10.17 3.64 23.80
N CYS A 38 11.02 2.71 23.38
CA CYS A 38 12.46 2.86 23.38
C CYS A 38 13.00 3.43 22.07
N ASN A 39 12.21 3.33 21.00
CA ASN A 39 12.65 3.62 19.66
C ASN A 39 11.73 4.58 18.87
N PRO A 40 11.28 5.68 19.46
CA PRO A 40 10.39 6.62 18.79
C PRO A 40 11.02 7.24 17.54
N ALA A 41 12.35 7.36 17.50
CA ALA A 41 13.08 7.88 16.34
C ALA A 41 12.99 6.96 15.12
N GLU A 42 13.06 5.64 15.31
CA GLU A 42 12.93 4.69 14.20
C GLU A 42 11.48 4.55 13.74
N GLN A 43 10.51 4.58 14.66
CA GLN A 43 9.09 4.62 14.27
C GLN A 43 8.73 5.88 13.47
N ALA A 44 9.24 7.04 13.90
CA ALA A 44 9.06 8.28 13.15
C ALA A 44 9.76 8.23 11.79
N ARG A 45 10.92 7.58 11.70
CA ARG A 45 11.64 7.38 10.43
C ARG A 45 10.86 6.47 9.48
N ASP A 46 10.29 5.38 9.97
CA ASP A 46 9.55 4.42 9.15
C ASP A 46 8.23 5.04 8.64
N HIS A 47 7.52 5.79 9.49
CA HIS A 47 6.37 6.57 9.05
C HIS A 47 6.76 7.64 8.03
N MET A 48 7.84 8.39 8.28
CA MET A 48 8.37 9.36 7.30
C MET A 48 8.73 8.70 5.97
N LEU A 49 9.29 7.48 5.99
CA LEU A 49 9.61 6.72 4.79
C LEU A 49 8.35 6.36 4.00
N ARG A 50 7.29 5.89 4.67
CA ARG A 50 6.00 5.58 4.04
C ARG A 50 5.39 6.81 3.37
N LEU A 51 5.43 7.98 4.02
CA LEU A 51 4.97 9.24 3.42
C LEU A 51 5.78 9.63 2.17
N LEU A 52 7.10 9.45 2.19
CA LEU A 52 7.94 9.70 1.00
C LEU A 52 7.66 8.72 -0.13
N ILE A 53 7.34 7.46 0.19
CA ILE A 53 6.91 6.46 -0.77
C ILE A 53 5.54 6.84 -1.35
N ALA A 54 4.60 7.26 -0.51
CA ALA A 54 3.27 7.69 -0.92
C ALA A 54 3.33 8.84 -1.94
N GLU A 55 4.16 9.86 -1.67
CA GLU A 55 4.36 10.96 -2.62
C GLU A 55 4.95 10.49 -3.96
N GLN A 56 5.88 9.53 -3.93
CA GLN A 56 6.47 8.96 -5.15
C GLN A 56 5.45 8.13 -5.92
N ASN A 57 4.67 7.30 -5.21
CA ASN A 57 3.61 6.47 -5.78
C ASN A 57 2.50 7.33 -6.38
N ASP A 58 2.10 8.42 -5.71
CA ASP A 58 1.17 9.40 -6.26
C ASP A 58 1.71 10.05 -7.54
N ALA A 59 2.95 10.54 -7.51
CA ALA A 59 3.59 11.14 -8.67
C ALA A 59 3.71 10.15 -9.85
N PHE A 60 3.98 8.88 -9.57
CA PHE A 60 4.02 7.82 -10.58
C PHE A 60 2.62 7.49 -11.11
N ARG A 61 1.63 7.31 -10.22
CA ARG A 61 0.24 6.95 -10.56
C ARG A 61 -0.42 8.01 -11.43
N GLN A 62 -0.27 9.28 -11.07
CA GLN A 62 -0.94 10.40 -11.75
C GLN A 62 -0.59 10.53 -13.23
N VAL A 63 0.58 10.04 -13.63
CA VAL A 63 1.04 10.03 -15.03
C VAL A 63 1.19 8.62 -15.59
N LEU A 64 0.69 7.59 -14.88
CA LEU A 64 0.84 6.17 -15.24
C LEU A 64 2.28 5.80 -15.59
N GLY A 65 3.24 6.30 -14.81
CA GLY A 65 4.67 6.06 -14.97
C GLY A 65 5.34 6.78 -16.15
N PHE A 66 4.60 7.55 -16.95
CA PHE A 66 5.17 8.28 -18.07
C PHE A 66 5.80 9.59 -17.62
N ALA A 67 7.14 9.69 -17.72
CA ALA A 67 7.90 10.88 -17.34
C ALA A 67 7.59 11.37 -15.91
N ALA A 68 7.28 10.44 -15.00
CA ALA A 68 6.97 10.74 -13.61
C ALA A 68 8.11 11.53 -12.96
N LEU A 69 7.75 12.66 -12.35
CA LEU A 69 8.66 13.59 -11.70
C LEU A 69 8.24 13.74 -10.25
N TRP A 70 9.17 13.48 -9.35
CA TRP A 70 8.99 13.69 -7.92
C TRP A 70 10.16 14.53 -7.40
N ARG A 71 9.86 15.69 -6.82
CA ARG A 71 10.85 16.64 -6.27
C ARG A 71 12.02 16.96 -7.22
N GLY A 72 11.71 17.11 -8.50
CA GLY A 72 12.70 17.42 -9.55
C GLY A 72 13.51 16.22 -10.03
N GLN A 73 13.22 15.01 -9.57
CA GLN A 73 13.85 13.78 -10.03
C GLN A 73 12.88 12.92 -10.83
N HIS A 74 13.38 12.34 -11.92
CA HIS A 74 12.61 11.38 -12.70
C HIS A 74 12.53 10.05 -11.96
N LEU A 75 11.31 9.56 -11.76
CA LEU A 75 11.07 8.22 -11.25
C LEU A 75 11.25 7.21 -12.39
N LYS A 76 12.04 6.17 -12.13
CA LYS A 76 12.22 5.06 -13.07
C LYS A 76 11.13 4.02 -12.79
N GLY A 77 10.55 3.48 -13.85
CA GLY A 77 9.59 2.40 -13.71
C GLY A 77 8.95 2.04 -15.04
N ARG A 78 8.01 1.09 -14.97
CA ARG A 78 7.22 0.66 -16.12
C ARG A 78 5.80 0.34 -15.68
N THR A 79 4.85 0.84 -16.45
CA THR A 79 3.45 0.48 -16.30
C THR A 79 3.12 -0.68 -17.23
N VAL A 80 2.45 -1.70 -16.68
CA VAL A 80 2.01 -2.87 -17.43
C VAL A 80 0.54 -3.13 -17.17
N ALA A 81 -0.15 -3.63 -18.20
CA ALA A 81 -1.55 -4.02 -18.11
C ALA A 81 -1.68 -5.51 -18.46
N THR A 82 -2.47 -6.23 -17.66
CA THR A 82 -2.77 -7.64 -17.87
C THR A 82 -3.56 -7.85 -19.16
N PRO A 83 -3.49 -9.05 -19.79
CA PRO A 83 -4.32 -9.36 -20.95
C PRO A 83 -5.82 -9.18 -20.69
N GLY A 84 -6.29 -9.50 -19.48
CA GLY A 84 -7.69 -9.30 -19.08
C GLY A 84 -8.11 -7.83 -19.14
N PHE A 85 -7.27 -6.91 -18.66
CA PHE A 85 -7.54 -5.48 -18.79
C PHE A 85 -7.57 -5.04 -20.27
N ARG A 86 -6.62 -5.52 -21.07
CA ARG A 86 -6.54 -5.16 -22.50
C ARG A 86 -7.72 -5.67 -23.34
N ALA A 87 -8.43 -6.70 -22.87
CA ALA A 87 -9.61 -7.24 -23.53
C ALA A 87 -10.90 -6.43 -23.25
N ILE A 88 -10.88 -5.50 -22.29
CA ILE A 88 -12.00 -4.61 -21.97
C ILE A 88 -12.19 -3.59 -23.10
N PRO A 89 -13.40 -3.10 -23.40
CA PRO A 89 -13.59 -2.01 -24.36
C PRO A 89 -12.76 -0.76 -24.03
N GLU A 90 -12.15 -0.14 -25.04
CA GLU A 90 -11.22 1.00 -24.85
C GLU A 90 -11.82 2.16 -24.05
N ARG A 91 -13.12 2.46 -24.27
CA ARG A 91 -13.83 3.48 -23.48
C ARG A 91 -13.82 3.17 -21.98
N THR A 92 -14.03 1.91 -21.62
CA THR A 92 -14.01 1.48 -20.22
C THR A 92 -12.58 1.45 -19.69
N GLN A 93 -11.59 1.02 -20.49
CA GLN A 93 -10.18 1.14 -20.09
C GLN A 93 -9.80 2.59 -19.77
N ALA A 94 -10.18 3.55 -20.62
CA ALA A 94 -9.91 4.97 -20.40
C ALA A 94 -10.58 5.51 -19.14
N ALA A 95 -11.84 5.14 -18.87
CA ALA A 95 -12.53 5.51 -17.65
C ALA A 95 -11.85 4.94 -16.40
N LEU A 96 -11.44 3.67 -16.43
CA LEU A 96 -10.72 3.02 -15.34
C LEU A 96 -9.35 3.65 -15.11
N MET A 97 -8.56 3.90 -16.16
CA MET A 97 -7.27 4.57 -16.04
C MET A 97 -7.40 5.99 -15.47
N ASN A 98 -8.42 6.74 -15.90
CA ASN A 98 -8.70 8.05 -15.33
C ASN A 98 -9.07 7.98 -13.84
N ALA A 99 -9.81 6.94 -13.42
CA ALA A 99 -10.10 6.70 -12.01
C ALA A 99 -8.83 6.36 -11.21
N VAL A 100 -7.89 5.59 -11.78
CA VAL A 100 -6.58 5.32 -11.16
C VAL A 100 -5.78 6.61 -10.99
N ILE A 101 -5.66 7.41 -12.05
CA ILE A 101 -4.92 8.70 -12.03
C ILE A 101 -5.43 9.63 -10.92
N ASN A 102 -6.75 9.71 -10.74
CA ASN A 102 -7.41 10.62 -9.79
C ASN A 102 -7.79 9.93 -8.45
N TYR A 103 -7.23 8.76 -8.18
CA TYR A 103 -7.58 7.99 -6.98
C TYR A 103 -7.19 8.76 -5.70
N THR A 104 -8.14 8.84 -4.77
CA THR A 104 -8.03 9.58 -3.49
C THR A 104 -8.76 8.89 -2.33
N ASP A 105 -9.37 7.72 -2.57
CA ASP A 105 -10.19 6.99 -1.59
C ASP A 105 -9.31 6.05 -0.76
N TRP A 106 -8.41 6.63 0.02
CA TRP A 106 -7.51 5.91 0.93
C TRP A 106 -8.22 5.59 2.24
N THR A 107 -8.18 4.32 2.62
CA THR A 107 -8.85 3.76 3.79
C THR A 107 -7.95 2.71 4.42
N GLU A 108 -8.16 2.41 5.71
CA GLU A 108 -7.40 1.36 6.39
C GLU A 108 -7.47 0.00 5.64
N ASP A 109 -8.59 -0.28 4.98
CA ASP A 109 -8.81 -1.55 4.26
C ASP A 109 -7.96 -1.68 2.99
N ASN A 110 -7.55 -0.57 2.36
CA ASN A 110 -6.82 -0.58 1.09
C ASN A 110 -5.43 0.03 1.14
N ASP A 111 -5.10 0.75 2.22
CA ASP A 111 -3.83 1.45 2.41
C ASP A 111 -3.36 1.42 3.89
N PRO A 112 -3.24 0.22 4.51
CA PRO A 112 -2.84 0.09 5.93
C PRO A 112 -1.41 0.57 6.22
N TYR A 113 -0.59 0.73 5.17
CA TYR A 113 0.79 1.19 5.28
C TYR A 113 0.96 2.65 4.82
N GLU A 114 -0.12 3.34 4.47
CA GLU A 114 -0.12 4.74 4.03
C GLU A 114 0.85 5.02 2.87
N ASP A 115 1.17 4.01 2.07
CA ASP A 115 2.20 4.07 1.03
C ASP A 115 1.60 4.28 -0.36
N HIS A 116 0.26 4.35 -0.47
CA HIS A 116 -0.49 4.64 -1.69
C HIS A 116 -0.19 3.65 -2.83
N SER A 117 0.19 2.42 -2.51
CA SER A 117 0.66 1.43 -3.48
C SER A 117 -0.44 0.56 -4.10
N PHE A 118 -1.67 0.58 -3.58
CA PHE A 118 -2.74 -0.33 -4.00
C PHE A 118 -4.12 0.36 -4.07
N GLY A 119 -4.98 -0.11 -4.96
CA GLY A 119 -6.36 0.35 -4.96
C GLY A 119 -7.28 -0.43 -5.88
N ARG A 120 -8.58 -0.15 -5.74
CA ARG A 120 -9.67 -0.71 -6.55
C ARG A 120 -10.46 0.42 -7.20
N VAL A 121 -10.73 0.32 -8.49
CA VAL A 121 -11.59 1.26 -9.21
C VAL A 121 -12.65 0.52 -10.00
N GLU A 122 -13.77 1.19 -10.24
CA GLU A 122 -14.91 0.64 -10.98
C GLU A 122 -15.44 1.65 -12.00
N ALA A 123 -15.71 1.19 -13.22
CA ALA A 123 -16.35 1.98 -14.27
C ALA A 123 -17.16 1.07 -15.19
N HIS A 124 -18.35 1.51 -15.60
CA HIS A 124 -19.24 0.77 -16.49
C HIS A 124 -19.51 -0.68 -16.05
N GLY A 125 -19.63 -0.91 -14.74
CA GLY A 125 -19.87 -2.25 -14.16
C GLY A 125 -18.67 -3.19 -14.20
N VAL A 126 -17.47 -2.68 -14.53
CA VAL A 126 -16.22 -3.43 -14.49
C VAL A 126 -15.35 -2.87 -13.37
N ALA A 127 -14.88 -3.74 -12.47
CA ALA A 127 -13.95 -3.38 -11.41
C ALA A 127 -12.56 -3.96 -11.71
N ILE A 128 -11.51 -3.18 -11.41
CA ILE A 128 -10.13 -3.63 -11.47
C ILE A 128 -9.39 -3.29 -10.19
N PHE A 129 -8.34 -4.05 -9.92
CA PHE A 129 -7.32 -3.68 -8.96
C PHE A 129 -6.10 -3.14 -9.70
N TRP A 130 -5.40 -2.20 -9.08
CA TRP A 130 -4.11 -1.71 -9.53
C TRP A 130 -3.14 -1.74 -8.35
N LYS A 131 -1.84 -1.85 -8.66
CA LYS A 131 -0.78 -1.79 -7.67
C LYS A 131 0.49 -1.16 -8.23
N ILE A 132 1.33 -0.61 -7.36
CA ILE A 132 2.67 -0.09 -7.65
C ILE A 132 3.65 -0.91 -6.83
N ASP A 133 4.47 -1.70 -7.51
CA ASP A 133 5.55 -2.45 -6.87
C ASP A 133 6.80 -1.60 -6.80
N LEU A 134 7.35 -1.45 -5.59
CA LEU A 134 8.63 -0.79 -5.36
C LEU A 134 9.77 -1.74 -5.69
N TYR A 135 10.84 -1.20 -6.27
CA TYR A 135 12.08 -1.93 -6.52
C TYR A 135 13.22 -1.15 -5.90
N ASP A 136 13.99 -1.83 -5.05
CA ASP A 136 15.26 -1.30 -4.56
C ASP A 136 16.30 -1.26 -5.69
N THR A 137 17.28 -0.37 -5.54
CA THR A 137 18.48 -0.29 -6.39
C THR A 137 19.74 -0.24 -5.55
#